data_AF-A0A0S2SFG7-F1
#
_entry.id   AF-A0A0S2SFG7-F1
#
_cell.length_a   1.000
_cell.length_b   1.000
_cell.length_c   1.000
_cell.angle_alpha   90.00
_cell.angle_beta   90.00
_cell.angle_gamma   90.00
#
_symmetry.space_group_name_H-M   'P 1'
#
loop_
_entity.id
_entity.type
_entity.pdbx_description
1 polymer ?
#
loop_
_entity_poly.entity_id
_entity_poly.type
_entity_poly.pdbx_seq_one_letter_code
_entity_poly.pdbx_strand_id
1 'polypeptide(L)'
;MLLEQADGALERGEASLAAKRYRQAVRLDAKEAEGWLGLGDANLALGDEAAAEQAYGQARRLVPGDSRPLLKLFALYRARDPERALALIEGSPALAAQGKRLRSELLQQQADSLAEQGEQSGAQALRQQALTLTPEDPWLTYRVASTLAEQGEAGRGELMLRGGLALYPRDAAWYRALALYLSGQERPEEGRRVLARLPKAQWSEEMGALDRRLQRDQTLTEARRLHQEGQLAAAEAHLRPLLPDPEALLLLAGWAAQRGEGAEADAFYRRLLEVEPGSLEARIGLAELALDRGDRAAAREWLPPWPDTLPPIGEAGVWREVANLYQALGESARAEAIFTAYAPSMAQASSRDSALFWRDGARQRFATGQTGQAIELDRKAMAAAGLIPDAGVNEGDLTRATRAREGEEWLAASLRADLDRHYRQSQTTVSFDSDYWGSSGTGGTSDLRALTQMLQLDTPWAGGTLFGRIERVDMDAGHFSGQEKFGTCVERLCTPGDQQAQGTLVAAGWHKGAGPSIWGRPPLASRWWTGAAGPRCRAISGIWGGPSPCPGAP
;
A
#
# COMPACT_ATOMS: atom_id res chain seq x y z
N MET A 1 61.14 -6.67 -37.81
CA MET A 1 61.97 -6.65 -36.58
C MET A 1 61.62 -5.54 -35.60
N LEU A 2 61.71 -4.23 -35.93
CA LEU A 2 61.42 -3.17 -34.94
C LEU A 2 59.93 -3.04 -34.57
N LEU A 3 59.02 -3.20 -35.54
CA LEU A 3 57.57 -3.22 -35.29
C LEU A 3 57.18 -4.45 -34.46
N GLU A 4 57.60 -5.65 -34.86
CA GLU A 4 57.34 -6.88 -34.09
C GLU A 4 57.85 -6.82 -32.64
N GLN A 5 59.01 -6.19 -32.41
CA GLN A 5 59.52 -5.96 -31.04
C GLN A 5 58.65 -4.96 -30.25
N ALA A 6 58.08 -3.96 -30.94
CA ALA A 6 57.19 -2.98 -30.34
C ALA A 6 55.82 -3.58 -30.04
N ASP A 7 55.24 -4.34 -30.98
CA ASP A 7 53.98 -5.07 -30.83
C ASP A 7 54.09 -6.04 -29.65
N GLY A 8 55.14 -6.87 -29.61
CA GLY A 8 55.36 -7.80 -28.51
C GLY A 8 55.57 -7.11 -27.16
N ALA A 9 56.18 -5.92 -27.13
CA ALA A 9 56.29 -5.12 -25.90
C ALA A 9 54.92 -4.58 -25.45
N LEU A 10 54.07 -4.16 -26.40
CA LEU A 10 52.73 -3.67 -26.12
C LEU A 10 51.82 -4.79 -25.58
N GLU A 11 51.89 -5.98 -26.17
CA GLU A 11 51.17 -7.17 -25.70
C GLU A 11 51.55 -7.58 -24.27
N ARG A 12 52.81 -7.36 -23.87
CA ARG A 12 53.29 -7.58 -22.50
C ARG A 12 52.96 -6.44 -21.53
N GLY A 13 52.27 -5.39 -21.98
CA GLY A 13 51.94 -4.21 -21.18
C GLY A 13 53.13 -3.25 -20.97
N GLU A 14 54.24 -3.44 -21.68
CA GLU A 14 55.45 -2.60 -21.59
C GLU A 14 55.30 -1.35 -22.48
N ALA A 15 54.25 -0.55 -22.26
CA ALA A 15 53.87 0.56 -23.14
C ALA A 15 54.99 1.59 -23.38
N SER A 16 55.83 1.87 -22.36
CA SER A 16 57.01 2.74 -22.48
C SER A 16 58.04 2.21 -23.47
N LEU A 17 58.29 0.89 -23.43
CA LEU A 17 59.23 0.22 -24.33
C LEU A 17 58.65 0.17 -25.75
N ALA A 18 57.38 -0.20 -25.88
CA ALA A 18 56.64 -0.19 -27.14
C ALA A 18 56.70 1.18 -27.82
N ALA A 19 56.35 2.26 -27.10
CA ALA A 19 56.40 3.63 -27.62
C ALA A 19 57.80 4.04 -28.08
N LYS A 20 58.86 3.58 -27.38
CA LYS A 20 60.25 3.84 -27.79
C LYS A 20 60.60 3.11 -29.09
N ARG A 21 60.17 1.85 -29.24
CA ARG A 21 60.42 1.03 -30.44
C ARG A 21 59.62 1.51 -31.64
N TYR A 22 58.35 1.85 -31.48
CA TYR A 22 57.56 2.47 -32.54
C TYR A 22 58.14 3.83 -32.95
N ARG A 23 58.58 4.68 -32.00
CA ARG A 23 59.29 5.93 -32.32
C ARG A 23 60.56 5.71 -33.14
N GLN A 24 61.29 4.64 -32.88
CA GLN A 24 62.46 4.28 -33.69
C GLN A 24 62.04 3.80 -35.09
N ALA A 25 60.99 2.99 -35.19
CA ALA A 25 60.45 2.52 -36.46
C ALA A 25 59.98 3.67 -37.36
N VAL A 26 59.15 4.60 -36.85
CA VAL A 26 58.64 5.73 -37.66
C VAL A 26 59.71 6.79 -37.98
N ARG A 27 60.84 6.81 -37.26
CA ARG A 27 62.01 7.64 -37.63
C ARG A 27 62.80 7.04 -38.79
N LEU A 28 62.88 5.71 -38.86
CA LEU A 28 63.58 4.99 -39.93
C LEU A 28 62.74 4.97 -41.21
N ASP A 29 61.43 4.79 -41.07
CA ASP A 29 60.47 4.92 -42.16
C ASP A 29 59.25 5.73 -41.71
N ALA A 30 59.22 7.01 -42.11
CA ALA A 30 58.11 7.90 -41.80
C ALA A 30 56.83 7.57 -42.57
N LYS A 31 56.89 6.72 -43.60
CA LYS A 31 55.73 6.30 -44.40
C LYS A 31 55.09 5.00 -43.91
N GLU A 32 55.67 4.36 -42.90
CA GLU A 32 55.17 3.12 -42.31
C GLU A 32 53.95 3.39 -41.41
N ALA A 33 52.75 3.17 -41.95
CA ALA A 33 51.48 3.49 -41.27
C ALA A 33 51.23 2.62 -40.02
N GLU A 34 51.66 1.36 -40.01
CA GLU A 34 51.55 0.48 -38.84
C GLU A 34 52.40 0.98 -37.67
N GLY A 35 53.58 1.54 -37.96
CA GLY A 35 54.44 2.15 -36.95
C GLY A 35 53.79 3.35 -36.27
N TRP A 36 53.04 4.17 -37.02
CA TRP A 36 52.28 5.29 -36.47
C TRP A 36 51.02 4.85 -35.71
N LEU A 37 50.33 3.82 -36.20
CA LEU A 37 49.16 3.24 -35.52
C LEU A 37 49.56 2.64 -34.16
N GLY A 38 50.60 1.80 -34.14
CA GLY A 38 51.13 1.20 -32.91
C GLY A 38 51.75 2.22 -31.95
N LEU A 39 52.38 3.29 -32.45
CA LEU A 39 52.82 4.41 -31.61
C LEU A 39 51.63 5.08 -30.90
N GLY A 40 50.51 5.24 -31.60
CA GLY A 40 49.29 5.77 -31.02
C GLY A 40 48.73 4.87 -29.91
N ASP A 41 48.69 3.56 -30.14
CA ASP A 41 48.23 2.59 -29.14
C ASP A 41 49.14 2.58 -27.89
N ALA A 42 50.46 2.64 -28.09
CA ALA A 42 51.42 2.69 -26.99
C ALA A 42 51.32 3.99 -26.18
N ASN A 43 51.11 5.14 -26.84
CA ASN A 43 50.91 6.42 -26.14
C ASN A 43 49.57 6.46 -25.39
N LEU A 44 48.52 5.87 -25.96
CA LEU A 44 47.22 5.74 -25.29
C LEU A 44 47.32 4.87 -24.04
N ALA A 45 48.07 3.76 -24.09
CA ALA A 45 48.35 2.91 -22.93
C ALA A 45 49.19 3.63 -21.85
N LEU A 46 49.94 4.67 -22.21
CA LEU A 46 50.67 5.55 -21.29
C LEU A 46 49.82 6.69 -20.72
N GLY A 47 48.56 6.84 -21.17
CA GLY A 47 47.68 7.95 -20.81
C GLY A 47 47.99 9.26 -21.56
N ASP A 48 48.89 9.26 -22.53
CA ASP A 48 49.20 10.42 -23.36
C ASP A 48 48.28 10.46 -24.59
N GLU A 49 47.04 10.89 -24.36
CA GLU A 49 46.03 10.99 -25.40
C GLU A 49 46.40 11.99 -26.52
N ALA A 50 47.15 13.05 -26.20
CA ALA A 50 47.56 14.06 -27.18
C ALA A 50 48.60 13.49 -28.17
N ALA A 51 49.58 12.75 -27.65
CA ALA A 51 50.54 12.05 -28.50
C ALA A 51 49.89 10.90 -29.29
N ALA A 52 48.88 10.23 -28.71
CA ALA A 52 48.10 9.21 -29.40
C ALA A 52 47.30 9.81 -30.57
N GLU A 53 46.59 10.91 -30.36
CA GLU A 53 45.84 11.65 -31.39
C GLU A 53 46.73 12.03 -32.57
N GLN A 54 47.92 12.58 -32.29
CA GLN A 54 48.88 12.94 -33.34
C GLN A 54 49.32 11.72 -34.15
N ALA A 55 49.66 10.62 -33.48
CA ALA A 55 50.14 9.40 -34.12
C ALA A 55 49.06 8.75 -35.01
N TYR A 56 47.82 8.63 -34.51
CA TYR A 56 46.70 8.16 -35.33
C TYR A 56 46.38 9.11 -36.49
N GLY A 57 46.51 10.42 -36.28
CA GLY A 57 46.35 11.42 -37.34
C GLY A 57 47.36 11.26 -38.49
N GLN A 58 48.62 10.90 -38.18
CA GLN A 58 49.62 10.59 -39.19
C GLN A 58 49.31 9.26 -39.89
N ALA A 59 48.97 8.20 -39.16
CA ALA A 59 48.58 6.91 -39.74
C ALA A 59 47.41 7.08 -40.75
N ARG A 60 46.40 7.88 -40.40
CA ARG A 60 45.27 8.20 -41.29
C ARG A 60 45.68 8.94 -42.56
N ARG A 61 46.65 9.86 -42.48
CA ARG A 61 47.14 10.61 -43.66
C ARG A 61 47.94 9.72 -44.62
N LEU A 62 48.66 8.75 -44.08
CA LEU A 62 49.47 7.82 -44.87
C LEU A 62 48.61 6.83 -45.65
N VAL A 63 47.52 6.33 -45.04
CA VAL A 63 46.58 5.41 -45.68
C VAL A 63 45.14 5.90 -45.49
N PRO A 64 44.64 6.81 -46.35
CA PRO A 64 43.31 7.40 -46.21
C PRO A 64 42.13 6.40 -46.26
N GLY A 65 42.34 5.21 -46.83
CA GLY A 65 41.34 4.14 -46.92
C GLY A 65 41.33 3.18 -45.72
N ASP A 66 42.28 3.29 -44.79
CA ASP A 66 42.33 2.45 -43.59
C ASP A 66 41.43 3.02 -42.49
N SER A 67 40.42 2.25 -42.08
CA SER A 67 39.48 2.65 -41.05
C SER A 67 40.02 2.49 -39.62
N ARG A 68 41.16 1.80 -39.40
CA ARG A 68 41.69 1.54 -38.05
C ARG A 68 42.12 2.82 -37.33
N PRO A 69 42.95 3.72 -37.90
CA PRO A 69 43.31 4.98 -37.24
C PRO A 69 42.07 5.85 -37.01
N LEU A 70 41.11 5.81 -37.94
CA LEU A 70 39.85 6.54 -37.83
C LEU A 70 38.98 6.04 -36.67
N LEU A 71 38.86 4.72 -36.50
CA LEU A 71 38.16 4.10 -35.37
C LEU A 71 38.82 4.44 -34.03
N LYS A 72 40.16 4.45 -33.97
CA LYS A 72 40.91 4.82 -32.75
C LYS A 72 40.67 6.28 -32.36
N LEU A 73 40.73 7.20 -33.33
CA LEU A 73 40.41 8.61 -33.12
C LEU A 73 38.92 8.82 -32.74
N PHE A 74 38.00 8.09 -33.37
CA PHE A 74 36.58 8.13 -33.01
C PHE A 74 36.37 7.71 -31.56
N ALA A 75 36.98 6.59 -31.13
CA ALA A 75 36.91 6.13 -29.75
C ALA A 75 37.50 7.13 -28.76
N LEU A 76 38.59 7.81 -29.12
CA LEU A 76 39.22 8.85 -28.32
C LEU A 76 38.29 10.05 -28.07
N TYR A 77 37.59 10.53 -29.09
CA TYR A 77 36.70 11.68 -28.94
C TYR A 77 35.32 11.33 -28.39
N ARG A 78 34.80 10.11 -28.57
CA ARG A 78 33.42 9.73 -28.24
C ARG A 78 32.95 10.21 -26.86
N ALA A 79 33.80 10.11 -25.83
CA ALA A 79 33.44 10.48 -24.46
C ALA A 79 33.66 11.97 -24.14
N ARG A 80 34.58 12.65 -24.82
CA ARG A 80 34.98 14.04 -24.53
C ARG A 80 34.29 15.07 -25.42
N ASP A 81 34.15 14.73 -26.69
CA ASP A 81 33.62 15.58 -27.74
C ASP A 81 32.92 14.70 -28.79
N PRO A 82 31.66 14.28 -28.51
CA PRO A 82 30.94 13.36 -29.37
C PRO A 82 30.59 13.99 -30.74
N GLU A 83 30.44 15.31 -30.82
CA GLU A 83 30.24 16.03 -32.08
C GLU A 83 31.48 15.96 -32.97
N ARG A 84 32.67 16.18 -32.40
CA ARG A 84 33.93 15.98 -33.12
C ARG A 84 34.13 14.53 -33.53
N ALA A 85 33.71 13.57 -32.70
CA ALA A 85 33.73 12.16 -33.06
C ALA A 85 32.83 11.87 -34.28
N LEU A 86 31.61 12.41 -34.31
CA LEU A 86 30.70 12.27 -35.46
C LEU A 86 31.24 12.91 -36.73
N ALA A 87 31.74 14.15 -36.63
CA ALA A 87 32.34 14.86 -37.76
C ALA A 87 33.55 14.11 -38.34
N LEU A 88 34.33 13.45 -37.48
CA LEU A 88 35.50 12.67 -37.88
C LEU A 88 35.15 11.53 -38.84
N ILE A 89 34.01 10.88 -38.60
CA ILE A 89 33.58 9.68 -39.34
C ILE A 89 32.53 10.00 -40.41
N GLU A 90 32.22 11.28 -40.62
CA GLU A 90 31.28 11.72 -41.63
C GLU A 90 31.71 11.22 -43.02
N GLY A 91 30.76 10.60 -43.74
CA GLY A 91 31.04 10.01 -45.06
C GLY A 91 31.84 8.70 -45.06
N SER A 92 32.21 8.13 -43.90
CA SER A 92 32.90 6.84 -43.80
C SER A 92 31.90 5.67 -43.76
N PRO A 93 31.78 4.83 -44.80
CA PRO A 93 30.83 3.71 -44.80
C PRO A 93 31.18 2.66 -43.74
N ALA A 94 32.48 2.48 -43.46
CA ALA A 94 32.98 1.51 -42.48
C ALA A 94 32.58 1.86 -41.03
N LEU A 95 32.34 3.15 -40.75
CA LEU A 95 31.95 3.64 -39.42
C LEU A 95 30.53 4.19 -39.36
N ALA A 96 29.75 4.03 -40.43
CA ALA A 96 28.39 4.57 -40.51
C ALA A 96 27.48 4.02 -39.39
N ALA A 97 27.62 2.74 -39.03
CA ALA A 97 26.85 2.13 -37.94
C ALA A 97 27.22 2.71 -36.57
N GLN A 98 28.51 2.90 -36.29
CA GLN A 98 29.00 3.52 -35.06
C GLN A 98 28.53 4.97 -34.94
N GLY A 99 28.54 5.72 -36.04
CA GLY A 99 28.01 7.08 -36.07
C GLY A 99 26.51 7.15 -35.82
N LYS A 100 25.72 6.25 -36.43
CA LYS A 100 24.28 6.15 -36.14
C LYS A 100 24.01 5.85 -34.67
N ARG A 101 24.77 4.91 -34.07
CA ARG A 101 24.65 4.58 -32.64
C ARG A 101 24.97 5.76 -31.74
N LEU A 102 26.10 6.43 -31.96
CA LEU A 102 26.46 7.62 -31.17
C LEU A 102 25.42 8.74 -31.31
N ARG A 103 24.93 9.01 -32.52
CA ARG A 103 23.87 10.00 -32.72
C ARG A 103 22.56 9.59 -32.03
N SER A 104 22.21 8.30 -32.04
CA SER A 104 21.07 7.76 -31.30
C SER A 104 21.24 7.94 -29.78
N GLU A 105 22.43 7.69 -29.24
CA GLU A 105 22.76 7.91 -27.82
C GLU A 105 22.62 9.38 -27.41
N LEU A 106 23.13 10.32 -28.22
CA LEU A 106 23.00 11.76 -27.94
C LEU A 106 21.55 12.23 -27.97
N LEU A 107 20.77 11.77 -28.96
CA LEU A 107 19.33 12.06 -29.03
C LEU A 107 18.59 11.53 -27.80
N GLN A 108 18.97 10.36 -27.29
CA GLN A 108 18.39 9.79 -26.06
C GLN A 108 18.76 10.61 -24.83
N GLN A 109 20.01 11.04 -24.68
CA GLN A 109 20.42 11.92 -23.58
C GLN A 109 19.65 13.24 -23.57
N GLN A 110 19.47 13.83 -24.75
CA GLN A 110 18.65 15.03 -24.89
C GLN A 110 17.18 14.77 -24.57
N ALA A 111 16.63 13.62 -24.99
CA ALA A 111 15.28 13.22 -24.65
C ALA A 111 15.08 13.03 -23.14
N ASP A 112 16.04 12.43 -22.45
CA ASP A 112 15.99 12.22 -21.01
C ASP A 112 16.03 13.57 -20.28
N SER A 113 16.88 14.52 -20.72
CA SER A 113 16.89 15.88 -20.17
C SER A 113 15.56 16.62 -20.36
N LEU A 114 14.89 16.46 -21.51
CA LEU A 114 13.56 17.03 -21.73
C LEU A 114 12.50 16.38 -20.84
N ALA A 115 12.56 15.06 -20.66
CA ALA A 115 11.62 14.33 -19.81
C ALA A 115 11.73 14.77 -18.34
N GLU A 116 12.94 15.01 -17.84
CA GLU A 116 13.19 15.56 -16.50
C GLU A 116 12.62 16.97 -16.32
N GLN A 117 12.54 17.76 -17.41
CA GLN A 117 11.93 19.08 -17.42
C GLN A 117 10.39 19.03 -17.56
N GLY A 118 9.80 17.84 -17.69
CA GLY A 118 8.37 17.65 -17.92
C GLY A 118 7.95 17.76 -19.39
N GLU A 119 8.87 17.99 -20.32
CA GLU A 119 8.63 18.14 -21.75
C GLU A 119 8.52 16.78 -22.46
N GLN A 120 7.48 16.02 -22.10
CA GLN A 120 7.29 14.63 -22.53
C GLN A 120 7.13 14.46 -24.05
N SER A 121 6.47 15.40 -24.72
CA SER A 121 6.25 15.34 -26.17
C SER A 121 7.57 15.52 -26.96
N GLY A 122 8.41 16.47 -26.52
CA GLY A 122 9.74 16.70 -27.08
C GLY A 122 10.67 15.50 -26.87
N ALA A 123 10.66 14.93 -25.66
CA ALA A 123 11.40 13.71 -25.35
C ALA A 123 11.00 12.54 -26.26
N GLN A 124 9.70 12.34 -26.48
CA GLN A 124 9.19 11.28 -27.34
C GLN A 124 9.62 11.46 -28.80
N ALA A 125 9.57 12.68 -29.33
CA ALA A 125 10.00 12.98 -30.69
C ALA A 125 11.49 12.65 -30.91
N LEU A 126 12.35 13.00 -29.95
CA LEU A 126 13.78 12.67 -30.00
C LEU A 126 14.03 11.17 -29.92
N ARG A 127 13.32 10.44 -29.06
CA ARG A 127 13.43 8.97 -28.97
C ARG A 127 12.96 8.27 -30.24
N GLN A 128 11.94 8.79 -30.92
CA GLN A 128 11.52 8.28 -32.23
C GLN A 128 12.58 8.51 -33.31
N GLN A 129 13.22 9.69 -33.31
CA GLN A 129 14.35 9.96 -34.21
C GLN A 129 15.52 9.02 -33.92
N ALA A 130 15.88 8.83 -32.65
CA ALA A 130 16.90 7.87 -32.24
C ALA A 130 16.60 6.46 -32.74
N LEU A 131 15.33 6.03 -32.65
CA LEU A 131 14.90 4.71 -33.10
C LEU A 131 15.01 4.54 -34.61
N THR A 132 14.83 5.61 -35.40
CA THR A 132 15.05 5.54 -36.86
C THR A 132 16.52 5.31 -37.22
N LEU A 133 17.45 5.71 -36.35
CA LEU A 133 18.88 5.49 -36.53
C LEU A 133 19.33 4.09 -36.11
N THR A 134 18.71 3.54 -35.06
CA THR A 134 19.04 2.23 -34.49
C THR A 134 17.76 1.39 -34.28
N PRO A 135 17.08 0.96 -35.36
CA PRO A 135 15.86 0.16 -35.28
C PRO A 135 16.10 -1.24 -34.69
N GLU A 136 17.35 -1.70 -34.67
CA GLU A 136 17.75 -2.97 -34.10
C GLU A 136 17.88 -2.96 -32.56
N ASP A 137 17.77 -1.80 -31.90
CA ASP A 137 17.94 -1.67 -30.45
C ASP A 137 16.65 -2.06 -29.68
N PRO A 138 16.62 -3.20 -28.97
CA PRO A 138 15.46 -3.62 -28.19
C PRO A 138 15.18 -2.73 -26.99
N TRP A 139 16.19 -2.08 -26.42
CA TRP A 139 16.05 -1.24 -25.22
C TRP A 139 15.47 0.13 -25.54
N LEU A 140 15.90 0.72 -26.64
CA LEU A 140 15.27 1.94 -27.17
C LEU A 140 13.82 1.66 -27.58
N THR A 141 13.58 0.53 -28.26
CA THR A 141 12.21 0.12 -28.61
C THR A 141 11.35 -0.09 -27.37
N TYR A 142 11.88 -0.74 -26.32
CA TYR A 142 11.20 -0.92 -25.04
C TYR A 142 10.87 0.42 -24.36
N ARG A 143 11.81 1.38 -24.34
CA ARG A 143 11.57 2.70 -23.76
C ARG A 143 10.44 3.43 -24.49
N VAL A 144 10.48 3.46 -25.83
CA VAL A 144 9.42 4.06 -26.64
C VAL A 144 8.08 3.36 -26.43
N ALA A 145 8.07 2.01 -26.40
CA ALA A 145 6.87 1.22 -26.16
C ALA A 145 6.26 1.49 -24.78
N SER A 146 7.09 1.67 -23.75
CA SER A 146 6.66 1.98 -22.38
C SER A 146 6.07 3.39 -22.28
N THR A 147 6.68 4.40 -22.93
CA THR A 147 6.08 5.73 -23.03
C THR A 147 4.74 5.71 -23.77
N LEU A 148 4.60 4.91 -24.83
CA LEU A 148 3.31 4.74 -25.51
C LEU A 148 2.27 4.09 -24.59
N ALA A 149 2.67 3.14 -23.74
CA ALA A 149 1.77 2.53 -22.76
C ALA A 149 1.20 3.54 -21.76
N GLU A 150 2.06 4.40 -21.21
CA GLU A 150 1.67 5.48 -20.29
C GLU A 150 0.67 6.45 -20.94
N GLN A 151 0.73 6.61 -22.27
CA GLN A 151 -0.20 7.42 -23.08
C GLN A 151 -1.50 6.68 -23.45
N GLY A 152 -1.71 5.46 -22.95
CA GLY A 152 -2.87 4.61 -23.28
C GLY A 152 -2.74 3.85 -24.60
N GLU A 153 -1.60 3.92 -25.27
CA GLU A 153 -1.32 3.27 -26.57
C GLU A 153 -0.52 1.96 -26.42
N ALA A 154 -0.79 1.20 -25.36
CA ALA A 154 -0.08 -0.04 -25.04
C ALA A 154 -0.01 -1.04 -26.21
N GLY A 155 -1.10 -1.18 -26.98
CA GLY A 155 -1.13 -2.08 -28.13
C GLY A 155 -0.08 -1.74 -29.20
N ARG A 156 0.20 -0.45 -29.43
CA ARG A 156 1.24 -0.02 -30.39
C ARG A 156 2.62 -0.34 -29.86
N GLY A 157 2.88 -0.09 -28.58
CA GLY A 157 4.15 -0.43 -27.94
C GLY A 157 4.47 -1.92 -28.02
N GLU A 158 3.48 -2.78 -27.72
CA GLU A 158 3.64 -4.23 -27.84
C GLU A 158 3.93 -4.68 -29.28
N LEU A 159 3.23 -4.09 -30.26
CA LEU A 159 3.42 -4.41 -31.68
C LEU A 159 4.86 -4.11 -32.13
N MET A 160 5.44 -2.99 -31.67
CA MET A 160 6.83 -2.63 -31.99
C MET A 160 7.81 -3.69 -31.46
N LEU A 161 7.67 -4.10 -30.21
CA LEU A 161 8.53 -5.11 -29.59
C LEU A 161 8.40 -6.49 -30.26
N ARG A 162 7.16 -6.88 -30.60
CA ARG A 162 6.91 -8.13 -31.34
C ARG A 162 7.47 -8.07 -32.77
N GLY A 163 7.38 -6.91 -33.43
CA GLY A 163 7.95 -6.68 -34.75
C GLY A 163 9.47 -6.81 -34.75
N GLY A 164 10.16 -6.18 -33.79
CA GLY A 164 11.60 -6.33 -33.63
C GLY A 164 12.01 -7.78 -33.33
N LEU A 165 11.26 -8.48 -32.46
CA LEU A 165 11.49 -9.90 -32.20
C LEU A 165 11.33 -10.78 -33.47
N ALA A 166 10.39 -10.44 -34.36
CA ALA A 166 10.22 -11.15 -35.63
C ALA A 166 11.39 -10.90 -36.60
N LEU A 167 11.98 -9.72 -36.59
CA LEU A 167 13.15 -9.37 -37.40
C LEU A 167 14.46 -9.94 -36.85
N TYR A 168 14.59 -10.03 -35.52
CA TYR A 168 15.80 -10.46 -34.82
C TYR A 168 15.55 -11.67 -33.90
N PRO A 169 15.06 -12.82 -34.42
CA PRO A 169 14.60 -13.94 -33.59
C PRO A 169 15.70 -14.67 -32.83
N ARG A 170 16.97 -14.41 -33.15
CA ARG A 170 18.16 -14.98 -32.48
C ARG A 170 18.74 -14.08 -31.39
N ASP A 171 18.26 -12.85 -31.27
CA ASP A 171 18.75 -11.91 -30.28
C ASP A 171 17.91 -12.02 -29.00
N ALA A 172 18.54 -12.54 -27.95
CA ALA A 172 17.89 -12.76 -26.66
C ALA A 172 17.41 -11.46 -25.99
N ALA A 173 18.02 -10.31 -26.33
CA ALA A 173 17.64 -9.03 -25.76
C ALA A 173 16.21 -8.62 -26.15
N TRP A 174 15.72 -8.99 -27.35
CA TRP A 174 14.34 -8.74 -27.77
C TRP A 174 13.31 -9.55 -26.96
N TYR A 175 13.63 -10.80 -26.59
CA TYR A 175 12.77 -11.60 -25.72
C TYR A 175 12.69 -11.00 -24.32
N ARG A 176 13.83 -10.55 -23.78
CA ARG A 176 13.90 -9.88 -22.48
C ARG A 176 13.11 -8.56 -22.49
N ALA A 177 13.29 -7.73 -23.50
CA ALA A 177 12.60 -6.45 -23.65
C ALA A 177 11.08 -6.62 -23.72
N LEU A 178 10.58 -7.58 -24.52
CA LEU A 178 9.16 -7.89 -24.59
C LEU A 178 8.63 -8.47 -23.28
N ALA A 179 9.37 -9.35 -22.61
CA ALA A 179 8.96 -9.91 -21.33
C ALA A 179 8.89 -8.84 -20.23
N LEU A 180 9.85 -7.91 -20.20
CA LEU A 180 9.85 -6.79 -19.27
C LEU A 180 8.66 -5.85 -19.53
N TYR A 181 8.37 -5.57 -20.81
CA TYR A 181 7.21 -4.78 -21.19
C TYR A 181 5.91 -5.42 -20.72
N LEU A 182 5.70 -6.70 -21.01
CA LEU A 182 4.49 -7.43 -20.58
C LEU A 182 4.36 -7.48 -19.06
N SER A 183 5.47 -7.60 -18.33
CA SER A 183 5.48 -7.49 -16.87
C SER A 183 5.00 -6.13 -16.39
N GLY A 184 5.43 -5.03 -17.02
CA GLY A 184 4.97 -3.68 -16.68
C GLY A 184 3.49 -3.45 -16.97
N GLN A 185 2.91 -4.24 -17.89
CA GLN A 185 1.49 -4.24 -18.24
C GLN A 185 0.67 -5.24 -17.44
N GLU A 186 1.14 -5.64 -16.26
CA GLU A 186 0.47 -6.61 -15.37
C GLU A 186 0.18 -7.97 -16.03
N ARG A 187 0.98 -8.34 -17.05
CA ARG A 187 0.88 -9.62 -17.78
C ARG A 187 2.15 -10.48 -17.59
N PRO A 188 2.55 -10.79 -16.34
CA PRO A 188 3.80 -11.50 -16.07
C PRO A 188 3.83 -12.91 -16.66
N GLU A 189 2.69 -13.60 -16.71
CA GLU A 189 2.61 -14.96 -17.27
C GLU A 189 2.98 -15.01 -18.76
N GLU A 190 2.49 -14.03 -19.53
CA GLU A 190 2.83 -13.91 -20.94
C GLU A 190 4.30 -13.56 -21.11
N GLY A 191 4.84 -12.67 -20.26
CA GLY A 191 6.26 -12.36 -20.21
C GLY A 191 7.12 -13.62 -20.02
N ARG A 192 6.75 -14.50 -19.08
CA ARG A 192 7.44 -15.78 -18.86
C ARG A 192 7.34 -16.72 -20.07
N ARG A 193 6.15 -16.81 -20.70
CA ARG A 193 5.98 -17.58 -21.95
C ARG A 193 6.83 -17.01 -23.09
N VAL A 194 7.11 -15.71 -23.11
CA VAL A 194 8.05 -15.10 -24.07
C VAL A 194 9.46 -15.62 -23.82
N LEU A 195 9.96 -15.54 -22.58
CA LEU A 195 11.30 -16.01 -22.24
C LEU A 195 11.48 -17.51 -22.51
N ALA A 196 10.45 -18.31 -22.22
CA ALA A 196 10.45 -19.76 -22.42
C ALA A 196 10.53 -20.21 -23.90
N ARG A 197 10.35 -19.30 -24.87
CA ARG A 197 10.59 -19.60 -26.29
C ARG A 197 12.08 -19.78 -26.61
N LEU A 198 12.96 -19.27 -25.75
CA LEU A 198 14.40 -19.49 -25.85
C LEU A 198 14.84 -20.65 -24.96
N PRO A 199 15.73 -21.55 -25.44
CA PRO A 199 16.37 -22.54 -24.59
C PRO A 199 17.11 -21.86 -23.43
N LYS A 200 17.02 -22.43 -22.22
CA LYS A 200 17.67 -21.85 -21.02
C LYS A 200 19.18 -21.60 -21.17
N ALA A 201 19.88 -22.38 -22.02
CA ALA A 201 21.29 -22.18 -22.31
C ALA A 201 21.61 -20.84 -23.03
N GLN A 202 20.59 -20.19 -23.63
CA GLN A 202 20.71 -18.90 -24.31
C GLN A 202 20.25 -17.73 -23.42
N TRP A 203 19.82 -17.99 -22.19
CA TRP A 203 19.37 -16.95 -21.30
C TRP A 203 20.56 -16.18 -20.75
N SER A 204 20.44 -14.84 -20.77
CA SER A 204 21.34 -14.00 -19.98
C SER A 204 21.01 -14.14 -18.48
N GLU A 205 21.93 -13.71 -17.63
CA GLU A 205 21.70 -13.67 -16.18
C GLU A 205 20.45 -12.85 -15.85
N GLU A 206 20.25 -11.72 -16.53
CA GLU A 206 19.11 -10.83 -16.32
C GLU A 206 17.79 -11.44 -16.80
N MET A 207 17.79 -12.29 -17.82
CA MET A 207 16.61 -13.06 -18.21
C MET A 207 16.23 -14.07 -17.13
N GLY A 208 17.23 -14.78 -16.59
CA GLY A 208 17.01 -15.70 -15.48
C GLY A 208 16.51 -14.99 -14.22
N ALA A 209 17.05 -13.82 -13.91
CA ALA A 209 16.60 -12.98 -12.80
C ALA A 209 15.16 -12.49 -13.01
N LEU A 210 14.83 -12.03 -14.23
CA LEU A 210 13.47 -11.61 -14.58
C LEU A 210 12.48 -12.77 -14.43
N ASP A 211 12.76 -13.95 -14.98
CA ASP A 211 11.87 -15.11 -14.86
C ASP A 211 11.63 -15.52 -13.40
N ARG A 212 12.68 -15.52 -12.56
CA ARG A 212 12.54 -15.79 -11.12
C ARG A 212 11.65 -14.77 -10.43
N ARG A 213 11.82 -13.48 -10.71
CA ARG A 213 10.96 -12.41 -10.16
C ARG A 213 9.51 -12.59 -10.59
N LEU A 214 9.26 -12.78 -11.88
CA LEU A 214 7.91 -12.98 -12.41
C LEU A 214 7.25 -14.24 -11.82
N GLN A 215 8.02 -15.32 -11.64
CA GLN A 215 7.53 -16.55 -11.01
C GLN A 215 7.15 -16.32 -9.54
N ARG A 216 8.00 -15.61 -8.79
CA ARG A 216 7.75 -15.25 -7.40
C ARG A 216 6.45 -14.45 -7.28
N ASP A 217 6.31 -13.39 -8.07
CA ASP A 217 5.14 -12.50 -8.02
C ASP A 217 3.83 -13.22 -8.41
N GLN A 218 3.90 -14.10 -9.41
CA GLN A 218 2.79 -14.97 -9.81
C GLN A 218 2.37 -15.90 -8.66
N THR A 219 3.34 -16.52 -7.99
CA THR A 219 3.10 -17.43 -6.86
C THR A 219 2.44 -16.68 -5.69
N LEU A 220 2.94 -15.49 -5.36
CA LEU A 220 2.36 -14.65 -4.29
C LEU A 220 0.93 -14.20 -4.62
N THR A 221 0.69 -13.80 -5.87
CA THR A 221 -0.63 -13.37 -6.35
C THR A 221 -1.65 -14.50 -6.28
N GLU A 222 -1.27 -15.68 -6.77
CA GLU A 222 -2.13 -16.86 -6.76
C GLU A 222 -2.43 -17.33 -5.33
N ALA A 223 -1.43 -17.33 -4.44
CA ALA A 223 -1.64 -17.66 -3.04
C ALA A 223 -2.64 -16.69 -2.36
N ARG A 224 -2.54 -15.38 -2.63
CA ARG A 224 -3.50 -14.39 -2.13
C ARG A 224 -4.91 -14.64 -2.67
N ARG A 225 -5.06 -14.95 -3.97
CA ARG A 225 -6.34 -15.27 -4.58
C ARG A 225 -6.98 -16.50 -3.92
N LEU A 226 -6.21 -17.59 -3.76
CA LEU A 226 -6.66 -18.80 -3.08
C LEU A 226 -7.11 -18.51 -1.64
N HIS A 227 -6.37 -17.67 -0.92
CA HIS A 227 -6.73 -17.25 0.44
C HIS A 227 -8.04 -16.45 0.47
N GLN A 228 -8.23 -15.50 -0.45
CA GLN A 228 -9.48 -14.73 -0.57
C GLN A 228 -10.70 -15.59 -0.91
N GLU A 229 -10.49 -16.69 -1.65
CA GLU A 229 -11.52 -17.69 -1.96
C GLU A 229 -11.81 -18.66 -0.81
N GLY A 230 -11.12 -18.52 0.33
CA GLY A 230 -11.26 -19.40 1.49
C GLY A 230 -10.50 -20.72 1.38
N GLN A 231 -9.68 -20.91 0.34
CA GLN A 231 -8.86 -22.11 0.14
C GLN A 231 -7.53 -22.02 0.93
N LEU A 232 -7.62 -21.86 2.25
CA LEU A 232 -6.49 -21.49 3.11
C LEU A 232 -5.30 -22.46 3.00
N ALA A 233 -5.54 -23.77 3.12
CA ALA A 233 -4.48 -24.78 3.04
C ALA A 233 -3.79 -24.81 1.66
N ALA A 234 -4.54 -24.57 0.58
CA ALA A 234 -3.99 -24.51 -0.76
C ALA A 234 -3.12 -23.26 -0.95
N ALA A 235 -3.57 -22.11 -0.43
CA ALA A 235 -2.81 -20.86 -0.44
C ALA A 235 -1.46 -21.02 0.27
N GLU A 236 -1.46 -21.59 1.47
CA GLU A 236 -0.22 -21.81 2.23
C GLU A 236 0.71 -22.81 1.54
N ALA A 237 0.17 -23.93 1.04
CA ALA A 237 0.95 -24.90 0.28
C ALA A 237 1.60 -24.28 -0.96
N HIS A 238 0.93 -23.34 -1.61
CA HIS A 238 1.44 -22.61 -2.77
C HIS A 238 2.63 -21.71 -2.43
N LEU A 239 2.71 -21.18 -1.20
CA LEU A 239 3.83 -20.34 -0.73
C LEU A 239 5.05 -21.15 -0.25
N ARG A 240 4.88 -22.42 0.16
CA ARG A 240 5.98 -23.24 0.71
C ARG A 240 7.23 -23.31 -0.17
N PRO A 241 7.15 -23.43 -1.52
CA PRO A 241 8.32 -23.46 -2.39
C PRO A 241 9.12 -22.15 -2.44
N LEU A 242 8.54 -21.01 -2.05
CA LEU A 242 9.23 -19.73 -2.03
C LEU A 242 10.08 -19.52 -0.77
N LEU A 243 9.88 -20.30 0.29
CA LEU A 243 10.57 -20.07 1.55
C LEU A 243 12.09 -20.20 1.41
N PRO A 244 12.89 -19.28 2.00
CA PRO A 244 12.49 -18.26 2.97
C PRO A 244 12.27 -16.85 2.37
N ASP A 245 11.48 -16.70 1.30
CA ASP A 245 11.09 -15.39 0.77
C ASP A 245 10.41 -14.50 1.83
N PRO A 246 10.84 -13.23 2.01
CA PRO A 246 10.31 -12.34 3.04
C PRO A 246 8.80 -12.10 2.98
N GLU A 247 8.26 -11.88 1.79
CA GLU A 247 6.84 -11.60 1.58
C GLU A 247 5.99 -12.86 1.80
N ALA A 248 6.48 -14.02 1.36
CA ALA A 248 5.84 -15.30 1.65
C ALA A 248 5.82 -15.60 3.17
N LEU A 249 6.92 -15.35 3.88
CA LEU A 249 6.99 -15.50 5.33
C LEU A 249 6.00 -14.57 6.04
N LEU A 250 5.92 -13.31 5.62
CA LEU A 250 5.01 -12.33 6.20
C LEU A 250 3.53 -12.71 5.98
N LEU A 251 3.18 -13.18 4.78
CA LEU A 251 1.82 -13.68 4.48
C LEU A 251 1.46 -14.89 5.35
N LEU A 252 2.33 -15.89 5.43
CA LEU A 252 2.10 -17.07 6.25
C LEU A 252 1.97 -16.72 7.74
N ALA A 253 2.81 -15.81 8.24
CA ALA A 253 2.73 -15.35 9.63
C ALA A 253 1.39 -14.65 9.92
N GLY A 254 0.99 -13.72 9.04
CA GLY A 254 -0.28 -13.00 9.18
C GLY A 254 -1.50 -13.92 9.10
N TRP A 255 -1.50 -14.91 8.20
CA TRP A 255 -2.60 -15.87 8.07
C TRP A 255 -2.68 -16.81 9.28
N ALA A 256 -1.55 -17.26 9.81
CA ALA A 256 -1.51 -18.03 11.05
C ALA A 256 -2.04 -17.21 12.24
N ALA A 257 -1.66 -15.93 12.35
CA ALA A 257 -2.15 -15.03 13.40
C ALA A 257 -3.68 -14.83 13.31
N GLN A 258 -4.22 -14.61 12.11
CA GLN A 258 -5.68 -14.47 11.88
C GLN A 258 -6.47 -15.72 12.27
N ARG A 259 -5.87 -16.91 12.15
CA ARG A 259 -6.47 -18.18 12.59
C ARG A 259 -6.33 -18.42 14.10
N GLY A 260 -5.62 -17.56 14.82
CA GLY A 260 -5.31 -17.73 16.25
C GLY A 260 -4.16 -18.70 16.52
N GLU A 261 -3.39 -19.07 15.49
CA GLU A 261 -2.27 -20.01 15.58
C GLU A 261 -0.97 -19.28 15.90
N GLY A 262 -0.95 -18.61 17.07
CA GLY A 262 0.14 -17.71 17.44
C GLY A 262 1.54 -18.33 17.52
N ALA A 263 1.65 -19.63 17.78
CA ALA A 263 2.94 -20.33 17.79
C ALA A 263 3.52 -20.51 16.37
N GLU A 264 2.68 -20.78 15.37
CA GLU A 264 3.13 -20.86 13.98
C GLU A 264 3.46 -19.46 13.44
N ALA A 265 2.65 -18.46 13.78
CA ALA A 265 2.92 -17.06 13.44
C ALA A 265 4.26 -16.57 14.02
N ASP A 266 4.53 -16.82 15.30
CA ASP A 266 5.81 -16.49 15.96
C ASP A 266 7.01 -17.13 15.21
N ALA A 267 6.89 -18.40 14.82
CA ALA A 267 7.94 -19.10 14.09
C ALA A 267 8.23 -18.46 12.72
N PHE A 268 7.19 -18.06 11.96
CA PHE A 268 7.38 -17.38 10.68
C PHE A 268 7.96 -15.97 10.84
N TYR A 269 7.49 -15.19 11.81
CA TYR A 269 8.05 -13.86 12.07
C TYR A 269 9.52 -13.92 12.50
N ARG A 270 9.91 -14.88 13.35
CA ARG A 270 11.32 -15.07 13.72
C ARG A 270 12.17 -15.48 12.52
N ARG A 271 11.67 -16.36 11.67
CA ARG A 271 12.36 -16.74 10.44
C ARG A 271 12.49 -15.57 9.46
N LEU A 272 11.50 -14.67 9.42
CA LEU A 272 11.59 -13.41 8.68
C LEU A 272 12.72 -12.52 9.24
N LEU A 273 12.85 -12.42 10.57
CA LEU A 273 13.95 -11.67 11.19
C LEU A 273 15.34 -12.31 10.99
N GLU A 274 15.44 -13.60 10.69
CA GLU A 274 16.70 -14.24 10.28
C GLU A 274 17.13 -13.78 8.87
N VAL A 275 16.18 -13.54 7.97
CA VAL A 275 16.44 -13.08 6.59
C VAL A 275 16.58 -11.56 6.53
N GLU A 276 15.69 -10.85 7.22
CA GLU A 276 15.61 -9.38 7.29
C GLU A 276 15.55 -8.92 8.76
N PRO A 277 16.71 -8.78 9.44
CA PRO A 277 16.76 -8.39 10.86
C PRO A 277 16.12 -7.03 11.20
N GLY A 278 15.96 -6.19 10.18
CA GLY A 278 15.35 -4.87 10.24
C GLY A 278 13.85 -4.83 9.95
N SER A 279 13.19 -5.95 9.64
CA SER A 279 11.74 -5.95 9.31
C SER A 279 10.93 -5.44 10.51
N LEU A 280 10.25 -4.31 10.31
CA LEU A 280 9.36 -3.72 11.30
C LEU A 280 8.06 -4.51 11.40
N GLU A 281 7.56 -5.01 10.28
CA GLU A 281 6.35 -5.82 10.18
C GLU A 281 6.47 -7.11 11.00
N ALA A 282 7.64 -7.77 10.95
CA ALA A 282 7.89 -8.95 11.77
C ALA A 282 7.90 -8.63 13.27
N ARG A 283 8.51 -7.50 13.65
CA ARG A 283 8.56 -7.02 15.03
C ARG A 283 7.18 -6.61 15.54
N ILE A 284 6.38 -5.94 14.72
CA ILE A 284 4.99 -5.57 15.00
C ILE A 284 4.17 -6.84 15.27
N GLY A 285 4.23 -7.82 14.37
CA GLY A 285 3.51 -9.08 14.55
C GLY A 285 3.92 -9.83 15.82
N LEU A 286 5.22 -9.89 16.15
CA LEU A 286 5.69 -10.48 17.41
C LEU A 286 5.24 -9.71 18.65
N ALA A 287 5.17 -8.38 18.56
CA ALA A 287 4.65 -7.53 19.63
C ALA A 287 3.14 -7.73 19.85
N GLU A 288 2.36 -7.84 18.78
CA GLU A 288 0.93 -8.16 18.83
C GLU A 288 0.68 -9.52 19.48
N LEU A 289 1.39 -10.56 19.03
CA LEU A 289 1.30 -11.91 19.62
C LEU A 289 1.71 -11.93 21.11
N ALA A 290 2.63 -11.06 21.53
CA ALA A 290 2.99 -10.91 22.94
C ALA A 290 1.89 -10.20 23.74
N LEU A 291 1.27 -9.15 23.18
CA LEU A 291 0.12 -8.47 23.80
C LEU A 291 -1.09 -9.39 23.95
N ASP A 292 -1.39 -10.22 22.95
CA ASP A 292 -2.49 -11.20 23.00
C ASP A 292 -2.29 -12.24 24.12
N ARG A 293 -1.03 -12.57 24.43
CA ARG A 293 -0.66 -13.42 25.58
C ARG A 293 -0.64 -12.67 26.91
N GLY A 294 -0.84 -11.36 26.90
CA GLY A 294 -0.73 -10.48 28.07
C GLY A 294 0.72 -10.14 28.47
N ASP A 295 1.72 -10.55 27.70
CA ASP A 295 3.14 -10.27 27.97
C ASP A 295 3.55 -8.91 27.40
N ARG A 296 3.25 -7.87 28.17
CA ARG A 296 3.57 -6.48 27.82
C ARG A 296 5.08 -6.21 27.78
N ALA A 297 5.87 -6.95 28.56
CA ALA A 297 7.32 -6.78 28.59
C ALA A 297 7.94 -7.29 27.29
N ALA A 298 7.61 -8.51 26.88
CA ALA A 298 8.07 -9.06 25.61
C ALA A 298 7.56 -8.23 24.42
N ALA A 299 6.29 -7.77 24.45
CA ALA A 299 5.76 -6.90 23.41
C ALA A 299 6.59 -5.61 23.24
N ARG A 300 7.03 -5.03 24.36
CA ARG A 300 7.86 -3.82 24.32
C ARG A 300 9.25 -4.10 23.75
N GLU A 301 9.87 -5.24 24.05
CA GLU A 301 11.20 -5.58 23.56
C GLU A 301 11.27 -5.66 22.03
N TRP A 302 10.19 -6.10 21.37
CA TRP A 302 10.13 -6.16 19.92
C TRP A 302 10.05 -4.78 19.25
N LEU A 303 9.45 -3.78 19.91
CA LEU A 303 9.24 -2.47 19.31
C LEU A 303 10.53 -1.62 19.25
N PRO A 304 10.87 -1.06 18.08
CA PRO A 304 12.04 -0.20 17.94
C PRO A 304 11.80 1.16 18.62
N PRO A 305 12.83 1.83 19.14
CA PRO A 305 12.70 3.21 19.59
C PRO A 305 12.28 4.12 18.43
N TRP A 306 11.48 5.15 18.73
CA TRP A 306 11.17 6.21 17.76
C TRP A 306 12.47 6.96 17.38
N PRO A 307 12.86 7.02 16.09
CA PRO A 307 14.09 7.66 15.66
C PRO A 307 14.05 9.20 15.75
N ASP A 308 15.22 9.81 15.83
CA ASP A 308 15.37 11.28 15.88
C ASP A 308 15.03 11.95 14.54
N THR A 309 15.27 11.24 13.42
CA THR A 309 14.93 11.70 12.07
C THR A 309 13.64 11.05 11.60
N LEU A 310 12.70 11.86 11.08
CA LEU A 310 11.43 11.38 10.53
C LEU A 310 11.69 10.37 9.40
N PRO A 311 11.23 9.12 9.52
CA PRO A 311 11.35 8.14 8.44
C PRO A 311 10.54 8.55 7.21
N PRO A 312 10.87 8.03 6.01
CA PRO A 312 10.19 8.36 4.76
C PRO A 312 8.66 8.20 4.87
N ILE A 313 7.92 9.03 4.12
CA ILE A 313 6.45 9.00 4.15
C ILE A 313 5.85 7.63 3.79
N GLY A 314 6.56 6.83 2.99
CA GLY A 314 6.15 5.46 2.65
C GLY A 314 6.08 4.52 3.86
N GLU A 315 6.77 4.83 4.97
CA GLU A 315 6.75 4.03 6.20
C GLU A 315 5.69 4.52 7.21
N ALA A 316 4.94 5.58 6.91
CA ALA A 316 3.97 6.14 7.84
C ALA A 316 2.90 5.11 8.30
N GLY A 317 2.52 4.18 7.42
CA GLY A 317 1.58 3.10 7.75
C GLY A 317 2.11 2.14 8.81
N VAL A 318 3.38 1.76 8.70
CA VAL A 318 4.07 0.88 9.66
C VAL A 318 4.26 1.60 10.99
N TRP A 319 4.71 2.85 10.97
CA TRP A 319 4.87 3.65 12.20
C TRP A 319 3.55 3.99 12.88
N ARG A 320 2.44 4.11 12.15
CA ARG A 320 1.08 4.18 12.73
C ARG A 320 0.78 2.94 13.56
N GLU A 321 1.10 1.75 13.07
CA GLU A 321 0.90 0.49 13.81
C GLU A 321 1.80 0.41 15.04
N VAL A 322 3.07 0.81 14.93
CA VAL A 322 3.97 0.95 16.07
C VAL A 322 3.42 1.94 17.11
N ALA A 323 2.85 3.07 16.68
CA ALA A 323 2.21 4.05 17.58
C ALA A 323 1.00 3.44 18.31
N ASN A 324 0.17 2.66 17.62
CA ASN A 324 -0.94 1.94 18.24
C ASN A 324 -0.46 0.94 19.29
N LEU A 325 0.65 0.24 19.04
CA LEU A 325 1.25 -0.68 20.00
C LEU A 325 1.88 0.06 21.19
N TYR A 326 2.54 1.20 20.96
CA TYR A 326 2.99 2.07 22.05
C TYR A 326 1.82 2.54 22.92
N GLN A 327 0.70 2.93 22.30
CA GLN A 327 -0.50 3.31 23.03
C GLN A 327 -1.06 2.12 23.84
N ALA A 328 -1.12 0.93 23.26
CA ALA A 328 -1.55 -0.29 23.94
C ALA A 328 -0.63 -0.64 25.13
N LEU A 329 0.66 -0.34 25.03
CA LEU A 329 1.67 -0.49 26.08
C LEU A 329 1.62 0.61 27.17
N GLY A 330 0.82 1.65 26.98
CA GLY A 330 0.69 2.78 27.92
C GLY A 330 1.72 3.88 27.68
N GLU A 331 2.48 3.80 26.60
CA GLU A 331 3.49 4.78 26.19
C GLU A 331 2.89 5.88 25.30
N SER A 332 1.81 6.50 25.77
CA SER A 332 1.00 7.45 24.99
C SER A 332 1.80 8.62 24.43
N ALA A 333 2.85 9.07 25.14
CA ALA A 333 3.71 10.17 24.69
C ALA A 333 4.51 9.81 23.42
N ARG A 334 4.93 8.55 23.27
CA ARG A 334 5.64 8.09 22.07
C ARG A 334 4.67 7.93 20.90
N ALA A 335 3.49 7.38 21.15
CA ALA A 335 2.43 7.30 20.13
C ALA A 335 2.07 8.70 19.60
N GLU A 336 1.89 9.66 20.50
CA GLU A 336 1.65 11.07 20.18
C GLU A 336 2.77 11.69 19.33
N ALA A 337 4.05 11.44 19.67
CA ALA A 337 5.18 11.96 18.93
C ALA A 337 5.17 11.49 17.45
N ILE A 338 4.84 10.22 17.22
CA ILE A 338 4.74 9.64 15.87
C ILE A 338 3.61 10.32 15.08
N PHE A 339 2.40 10.36 15.64
CA PHE A 339 1.26 11.00 14.96
C PHE A 339 1.52 12.49 14.67
N THR A 340 2.18 13.19 15.59
CA THR A 340 2.52 14.61 15.42
C THR A 340 3.56 14.81 14.32
N ALA A 341 4.57 13.95 14.23
CA ALA A 341 5.65 14.09 13.26
C ALA A 341 5.17 13.87 11.81
N TYR A 342 4.27 12.89 11.58
CA TYR A 342 3.73 12.61 10.26
C TYR A 342 2.54 13.51 9.85
N ALA A 343 1.88 14.18 10.80
CA ALA A 343 0.70 15.00 10.55
C ALA A 343 0.80 15.98 9.37
N PRO A 344 1.90 16.74 9.17
CA PRO A 344 2.02 17.67 8.04
C PRO A 344 1.95 16.97 6.67
N SER A 345 2.58 15.79 6.55
CA SER A 345 2.61 15.02 5.31
C SER A 345 1.27 14.36 4.99
N MET A 346 0.50 13.98 6.02
CA MET A 346 -0.80 13.35 5.85
C MET A 346 -1.93 14.35 5.56
N ALA A 347 -1.70 15.65 5.75
CA ALA A 347 -2.74 16.68 5.64
C ALA A 347 -3.21 16.93 4.19
N GLN A 348 -2.35 16.66 3.20
CA GLN A 348 -2.65 16.88 1.77
C GLN A 348 -3.09 15.61 1.05
N ALA A 349 -2.94 14.45 1.68
CA ALA A 349 -3.28 13.16 1.08
C ALA A 349 -4.75 12.83 1.33
N SER A 350 -5.54 12.69 0.26
CA SER A 350 -6.86 12.06 0.32
C SER A 350 -6.74 10.60 -0.08
N SER A 351 -6.59 9.72 0.90
CA SER A 351 -6.44 8.29 0.70
C SER A 351 -6.98 7.49 1.88
N ARG A 352 -7.15 6.19 1.68
CA ARG A 352 -7.51 5.25 2.75
C ARG A 352 -6.47 5.28 3.88
N ASP A 353 -5.18 5.37 3.54
CA ASP A 353 -4.09 5.38 4.51
C ASP A 353 -4.07 6.66 5.35
N SER A 354 -4.34 7.82 4.74
CA SER A 354 -4.48 9.06 5.50
C SER A 354 -5.71 9.04 6.40
N ALA A 355 -6.83 8.47 5.95
CA ALA A 355 -8.00 8.28 6.79
C ALA A 355 -7.72 7.38 8.01
N LEU A 356 -7.02 6.24 7.81
CA LEU A 356 -6.61 5.34 8.90
C LEU A 356 -5.65 6.02 9.88
N PHE A 357 -4.67 6.76 9.36
CA PHE A 357 -3.71 7.50 10.17
C PHE A 357 -4.42 8.52 11.08
N TRP A 358 -5.32 9.34 10.51
CA TRP A 358 -6.04 10.35 11.27
C TRP A 358 -6.99 9.75 12.30
N ARG A 359 -7.66 8.64 11.97
CA ARG A 359 -8.52 7.91 12.92
C ARG A 359 -7.73 7.42 14.13
N ASP A 360 -6.60 6.76 13.90
CA ASP A 360 -5.82 6.18 14.98
C ASP A 360 -5.17 7.27 15.84
N GLY A 361 -4.75 8.39 15.22
CA GLY A 361 -4.35 9.60 15.94
C GLY A 361 -5.49 10.19 16.79
N ALA A 362 -6.72 10.24 16.27
CA ALA A 362 -7.89 10.71 17.02
C ALA A 362 -8.17 9.84 18.25
N ARG A 363 -8.14 8.51 18.09
CA ARG A 363 -8.27 7.55 19.20
C ARG A 363 -7.18 7.75 20.26
N GLN A 364 -5.95 7.99 19.83
CA GLN A 364 -4.83 8.27 20.73
C GLN A 364 -5.08 9.55 21.54
N ARG A 365 -5.48 10.65 20.88
CA ARG A 365 -5.81 11.93 21.53
C ARG A 365 -6.97 11.79 22.51
N PHE A 366 -7.96 11.02 22.12
CA PHE A 366 -9.12 10.76 22.96
C PHE A 366 -8.73 9.98 24.22
N ALA A 367 -7.90 8.94 24.08
CA ALA A 367 -7.41 8.13 25.20
C ALA A 367 -6.59 8.93 26.23
N THR A 368 -5.95 10.03 25.81
CA THR A 368 -5.19 10.93 26.69
C THR A 368 -6.00 12.12 27.21
N GLY A 369 -7.30 12.18 26.92
CA GLY A 369 -8.20 13.26 27.36
C GLY A 369 -8.12 14.55 26.54
N GLN A 370 -7.40 14.54 25.42
CA GLN A 370 -7.26 15.69 24.51
C GLN A 370 -8.45 15.75 23.53
N THR A 371 -9.68 15.78 24.06
CA THR A 371 -10.89 15.52 23.28
C THR A 371 -11.14 16.52 22.15
N GLY A 372 -10.80 17.80 22.34
CA GLY A 372 -10.90 18.79 21.26
C GLY A 372 -10.01 18.45 20.06
N GLN A 373 -8.76 18.03 20.32
CA GLN A 373 -7.85 17.59 19.27
C GLN A 373 -8.31 16.28 18.63
N ALA A 374 -8.88 15.35 19.41
CA ALA A 374 -9.44 14.11 18.87
C ALA A 374 -10.51 14.38 17.79
N ILE A 375 -11.45 15.28 18.06
CA ILE A 375 -12.52 15.66 17.12
C ILE A 375 -11.95 16.35 15.87
N GLU A 376 -10.92 17.19 16.02
CA GLU A 376 -10.22 17.78 14.86
C GLU A 376 -9.56 16.72 13.98
N LEU A 377 -8.95 15.69 14.57
CA LEU A 377 -8.37 14.58 13.83
C LEU A 377 -9.45 13.68 13.20
N ASP A 378 -10.57 13.43 13.87
CA ASP A 378 -11.71 12.71 13.29
C ASP A 378 -12.26 13.43 12.05
N ARG A 379 -12.38 14.77 12.10
CA ARG A 379 -12.77 15.58 10.93
C ARG A 379 -11.80 15.38 9.76
N LYS A 380 -10.49 15.38 10.02
CA LYS A 380 -9.49 15.09 8.98
C LYS A 380 -9.63 13.67 8.43
N ALA A 381 -9.89 12.69 9.29
CA ALA A 381 -10.10 11.31 8.89
C ALA A 381 -11.34 11.14 7.99
N MET A 382 -12.45 11.79 8.34
CA MET A 382 -13.68 11.82 7.55
C MET A 382 -13.47 12.49 6.19
N ALA A 383 -12.73 13.60 6.14
CA ALA A 383 -12.41 14.30 4.89
C ALA A 383 -11.49 13.48 3.99
N ALA A 384 -10.44 12.88 4.55
CA ALA A 384 -9.52 12.01 3.83
C ALA A 384 -10.21 10.77 3.22
N ALA A 385 -11.25 10.26 3.89
CA ALA A 385 -12.09 9.18 3.40
C ALA A 385 -13.19 9.64 2.42
N GLY A 386 -13.30 10.94 2.12
CA GLY A 386 -14.32 11.51 1.24
C GLY A 386 -15.74 11.48 1.81
N LEU A 387 -15.90 11.33 3.13
CA LEU A 387 -17.21 11.31 3.80
C LEU A 387 -17.77 12.72 4.04
N ILE A 388 -16.90 13.72 4.03
CA ILE A 388 -17.19 15.15 4.09
C ILE A 388 -16.26 15.89 3.12
N PRO A 389 -16.65 17.07 2.59
CA PRO A 389 -15.83 17.81 1.62
C PRO A 389 -14.48 18.28 2.19
N ASP A 390 -14.46 18.73 3.45
CA ASP A 390 -13.24 19.15 4.15
C ASP A 390 -13.44 19.10 5.67
N ALA A 391 -12.35 19.26 6.43
CA ALA A 391 -12.39 19.19 7.89
C ALA A 391 -13.09 20.38 8.57
N GLY A 392 -13.32 21.49 7.84
CA GLY A 392 -13.94 22.73 8.30
C GLY A 392 -15.46 22.80 8.11
N VAL A 393 -16.12 21.70 7.75
CA VAL A 393 -17.59 21.63 7.67
C VAL A 393 -18.25 22.07 8.98
N ASN A 394 -19.40 22.75 8.85
CA ASN A 394 -20.18 23.18 10.01
C ASN A 394 -20.72 21.98 10.81
N GLU A 395 -21.06 22.22 12.08
CA GLU A 395 -21.51 21.18 13.02
C GLU A 395 -22.78 20.44 12.58
N GLY A 396 -23.69 21.11 11.86
CA GLY A 396 -24.92 20.50 11.37
C GLY A 396 -24.68 19.50 10.24
N ASP A 397 -23.80 19.84 9.29
CA ASP A 397 -23.33 18.92 8.25
C ASP A 397 -22.52 17.77 8.84
N LEU A 398 -21.64 18.05 9.81
CA LEU A 398 -20.86 17.03 10.49
C LEU A 398 -21.76 16.02 11.22
N THR A 399 -22.78 16.50 11.95
CA THR A 399 -23.76 15.66 12.65
C THR A 399 -24.58 14.78 11.70
N ARG A 400 -24.89 15.27 10.49
CA ARG A 400 -25.51 14.43 9.46
C ARG A 400 -24.53 13.39 8.94
N ALA A 401 -23.26 13.78 8.77
CA ALA A 401 -22.20 12.94 8.29
C ALA A 401 -21.71 11.89 9.30
N THR A 402 -22.12 11.89 10.57
CA THR A 402 -21.80 10.82 11.54
C THR A 402 -22.81 9.68 11.58
N ARG A 403 -23.97 9.81 10.91
CA ARG A 403 -25.02 8.78 10.95
C ARG A 403 -24.58 7.49 10.26
N ALA A 404 -24.72 6.36 10.95
CA ALA A 404 -24.47 5.04 10.39
C ALA A 404 -25.33 4.77 9.15
N ARG A 405 -24.81 4.00 8.20
CA ARG A 405 -25.51 3.62 6.97
C ARG A 405 -25.48 2.11 6.80
N GLU A 406 -26.60 1.52 6.40
CA GLU A 406 -26.65 0.10 6.08
C GLU A 406 -25.77 -0.23 4.87
N GLY A 407 -25.03 -1.33 4.97
CA GLY A 407 -24.14 -1.80 3.90
C GLY A 407 -22.90 -0.96 3.65
N GLU A 408 -22.53 -0.05 4.56
CA GLU A 408 -21.33 0.77 4.41
C GLU A 408 -20.03 -0.01 4.66
N GLU A 409 -18.92 0.45 4.06
CA GLU A 409 -17.61 -0.13 4.28
C GLU A 409 -17.16 0.03 5.74
N TRP A 410 -16.47 -0.97 6.30
CA TRP A 410 -15.99 -1.01 7.68
C TRP A 410 -15.24 0.27 8.12
N LEU A 411 -14.42 0.88 7.24
CA LEU A 411 -13.67 2.08 7.59
C LEU A 411 -14.60 3.27 7.78
N ALA A 412 -15.55 3.47 6.87
CA ALA A 412 -16.54 4.53 7.00
C ALA A 412 -17.39 4.36 8.25
N ALA A 413 -17.86 3.14 8.53
CA ALA A 413 -18.57 2.81 9.77
C ALA A 413 -17.72 3.14 11.02
N SER A 414 -16.43 2.76 11.00
CA SER A 414 -15.51 3.02 12.11
C SER A 414 -15.28 4.52 12.33
N LEU A 415 -15.07 5.31 11.28
CA LEU A 415 -14.85 6.75 11.37
C LEU A 415 -16.08 7.47 11.95
N ARG A 416 -17.27 7.11 11.46
CA ARG A 416 -18.55 7.63 11.96
C ARG A 416 -18.74 7.30 13.45
N ALA A 417 -18.49 6.05 13.81
CA ALA A 417 -18.66 5.58 15.19
C ALA A 417 -17.68 6.23 16.18
N ASP A 418 -16.42 6.42 15.77
CA ASP A 418 -15.42 7.08 16.63
C ASP A 418 -15.76 8.56 16.81
N LEU A 419 -16.10 9.28 15.72
CA LEU A 419 -16.50 10.68 15.82
C LEU A 419 -17.78 10.87 16.65
N ASP A 420 -18.82 10.04 16.44
CA ASP A 420 -20.05 10.08 17.25
C ASP A 420 -19.74 9.83 18.75
N ARG A 421 -18.88 8.84 19.05
CA ARG A 421 -18.44 8.57 20.41
C ARG A 421 -17.70 9.76 21.03
N HIS A 422 -16.73 10.33 20.32
CA HIS A 422 -15.95 11.45 20.83
C HIS A 422 -16.81 12.71 21.02
N TYR A 423 -17.79 12.94 20.14
CA TYR A 423 -18.74 14.04 20.26
C TYR A 423 -19.66 13.89 21.48
N ARG A 424 -20.27 12.70 21.65
CA ARG A 424 -21.16 12.41 22.79
C ARG A 424 -20.47 12.50 24.15
N GLN A 425 -19.17 12.23 24.19
CA GLN A 425 -18.38 12.29 25.43
C GLN A 425 -17.77 13.67 25.69
N SER A 426 -17.94 14.63 24.78
CA SER A 426 -17.37 15.99 24.90
C SER A 426 -18.41 17.10 25.03
N GLN A 427 -19.65 16.84 24.60
CA GLN A 427 -20.71 17.84 24.60
C GLN A 427 -22.01 17.29 25.17
N THR A 428 -22.88 18.19 25.62
CA THR A 428 -24.25 17.83 25.93
C THR A 428 -24.97 17.43 24.63
N THR A 429 -25.47 16.21 24.58
CA THR A 429 -26.23 15.70 23.43
C THR A 429 -27.70 15.59 23.78
N VAL A 430 -28.55 15.91 22.80
CA VAL A 430 -30.00 15.72 22.88
C VAL A 430 -30.40 14.78 21.76
N SER A 431 -30.98 13.64 22.11
CA SER A 431 -31.47 12.65 21.16
C SER A 431 -32.98 12.54 21.27
N PHE A 432 -33.62 12.41 20.12
CA PHE A 432 -35.04 12.12 20.01
C PHE A 432 -35.20 10.87 19.16
N ASP A 433 -35.81 9.85 19.75
CA ASP A 433 -36.10 8.57 19.11
C ASP A 433 -37.61 8.36 19.03
N SER A 434 -38.06 7.67 17.99
CA SER A 434 -39.47 7.35 17.77
C SER A 434 -39.55 5.94 17.21
N ASP A 435 -39.87 4.99 18.08
CA ASP A 435 -40.04 3.59 17.73
C ASP A 435 -41.51 3.27 17.55
N TYR A 436 -41.86 2.79 16.36
CA TYR A 436 -43.18 2.27 16.06
C TYR A 436 -43.09 0.77 15.84
N TRP A 437 -43.76 0.01 16.69
CA TRP A 437 -43.86 -1.43 16.52
C TRP A 437 -45.32 -1.86 16.62
N GLY A 438 -45.63 -2.94 15.91
CA GLY A 438 -46.95 -3.53 15.94
C GLY A 438 -46.91 -5.02 15.73
N SER A 439 -47.84 -5.71 16.36
CA SER A 439 -48.15 -7.11 16.09
C SER A 439 -49.49 -7.15 15.38
N SER A 440 -49.54 -7.73 14.18
CA SER A 440 -50.80 -7.95 13.48
C SER A 440 -51.49 -9.20 14.02
N GLY A 441 -52.75 -9.06 14.42
CA GLY A 441 -53.50 -10.14 15.05
C GLY A 441 -55.00 -9.88 15.08
N THR A 442 -55.72 -10.60 15.94
CA THR A 442 -57.14 -10.34 16.18
C THR A 442 -57.29 -9.29 17.27
N GLY A 443 -58.14 -8.28 17.01
CA GLY A 443 -58.48 -7.22 17.97
C GLY A 443 -58.81 -7.79 19.35
N GLY A 444 -58.10 -7.28 20.35
CA GLY A 444 -58.21 -7.71 21.73
C GLY A 444 -57.66 -9.09 22.11
N THR A 445 -56.85 -9.70 21.25
CA THR A 445 -56.07 -10.90 21.62
C THR A 445 -54.59 -10.79 21.24
N SER A 446 -54.29 -10.18 20.09
CA SER A 446 -52.93 -10.18 19.50
C SER A 446 -52.63 -8.99 18.59
N ASP A 447 -53.64 -8.16 18.26
CA ASP A 447 -53.43 -6.87 17.59
C ASP A 447 -53.00 -5.83 18.61
N LEU A 448 -51.80 -5.30 18.45
CA LEU A 448 -51.25 -4.27 19.32
C LEU A 448 -50.36 -3.36 18.49
N ARG A 449 -50.59 -2.06 18.61
CA ARG A 449 -49.74 -1.02 18.05
C ARG A 449 -49.18 -0.21 19.20
N ALA A 450 -47.90 0.10 19.14
CA ALA A 450 -47.26 0.96 20.11
C ALA A 450 -46.36 1.96 19.41
N LEU A 451 -46.41 3.20 19.90
CA LEU A 451 -45.50 4.26 19.54
C LEU A 451 -44.77 4.68 20.82
N THR A 452 -43.45 4.54 20.83
CA THR A 452 -42.59 5.03 21.91
C THR A 452 -41.78 6.20 21.40
N GLN A 453 -41.97 7.37 21.99
CA GLN A 453 -41.18 8.56 21.71
C GLN A 453 -40.27 8.85 22.90
N MET A 454 -38.97 8.91 22.66
CA MET A 454 -37.96 9.08 23.70
C MET A 454 -37.17 10.36 23.45
N LEU A 455 -37.14 11.26 24.42
CA LEU A 455 -36.24 12.40 24.48
C LEU A 455 -35.19 12.13 25.55
N GLN A 456 -33.91 12.09 25.17
CA GLN A 456 -32.80 11.89 26.08
C GLN A 456 -31.76 13.00 25.97
N LEU A 457 -31.33 13.52 27.11
CA LEU A 457 -30.29 14.52 27.28
C LEU A 457 -29.12 13.89 28.04
N ASP A 458 -27.94 13.89 27.44
CA ASP A 458 -26.71 13.33 28.01
C ASP A 458 -25.65 14.42 28.12
N THR A 459 -25.09 14.64 29.31
CA THR A 459 -24.07 15.66 29.59
C THR A 459 -22.83 15.04 30.22
N PRO A 460 -21.62 15.22 29.65
CA PRO A 460 -20.37 14.81 30.28
C PRO A 460 -20.15 15.55 31.62
N TRP A 461 -19.97 14.79 32.69
CA TRP A 461 -19.75 15.34 34.03
C TRP A 461 -18.93 14.39 34.92
N ALA A 462 -17.89 14.94 35.57
CA ALA A 462 -17.00 14.23 36.50
C ALA A 462 -16.39 12.92 35.93
N GLY A 463 -16.06 12.91 34.64
CA GLY A 463 -15.51 11.73 33.95
C GLY A 463 -16.51 10.59 33.73
N GLY A 464 -17.81 10.89 33.82
CA GLY A 464 -18.92 10.04 33.39
C GLY A 464 -19.97 10.85 32.64
N THR A 465 -21.16 10.29 32.41
CA THR A 465 -22.27 10.94 31.72
C THR A 465 -23.45 11.06 32.67
N LEU A 466 -23.89 12.30 32.92
CA LEU A 466 -25.18 12.60 33.52
C LEU A 466 -26.24 12.49 32.43
N PHE A 467 -27.29 11.70 32.64
CA PHE A 467 -28.40 11.58 31.68
C PHE A 467 -29.73 11.97 32.31
N GLY A 468 -30.61 12.51 31.48
CA GLY A 468 -32.03 12.72 31.75
C GLY A 468 -32.84 12.25 30.56
N ARG A 469 -33.90 11.49 30.80
CA ARG A 469 -34.71 10.85 29.75
C ARG A 469 -36.18 10.95 30.06
N ILE A 470 -36.96 11.29 29.05
CA ILE A 470 -38.41 11.32 29.06
C ILE A 470 -38.88 10.40 27.93
N GLU A 471 -39.64 9.37 28.27
CA GLU A 471 -40.27 8.49 27.27
C GLU A 471 -41.78 8.64 27.35
N ARG A 472 -42.43 8.80 26.20
CA ARG A 472 -43.87 8.74 26.04
C ARG A 472 -44.20 7.47 25.28
N VAL A 473 -45.02 6.61 25.86
CA VAL A 473 -45.48 5.37 25.26
C VAL A 473 -46.99 5.49 25.04
N ASP A 474 -47.41 5.46 23.78
CA ASP A 474 -48.79 5.36 23.38
C ASP A 474 -49.04 3.94 22.85
N MET A 475 -50.01 3.23 23.41
CA MET A 475 -50.38 1.86 23.02
C MET A 475 -51.85 1.83 22.62
N ASP A 476 -52.14 1.12 21.53
CA ASP A 476 -53.49 0.87 21.02
C ASP A 476 -53.66 -0.63 20.81
N ALA A 477 -54.53 -1.24 21.60
CA ALA A 477 -54.82 -2.67 21.54
C ALA A 477 -56.05 -2.99 20.67
N GLY A 478 -56.56 -2.01 19.93
CA GLY A 478 -57.67 -2.15 18.99
C GLY A 478 -59.04 -2.18 19.65
N HIS A 479 -60.02 -2.74 18.92
CA HIS A 479 -61.41 -2.85 19.36
C HIS A 479 -61.70 -4.18 20.03
N PHE A 480 -62.50 -4.14 21.10
CA PHE A 480 -62.85 -5.27 21.96
C PHE A 480 -64.37 -5.48 22.01
N SER A 481 -64.79 -6.73 22.16
CA SER A 481 -66.19 -7.18 22.25
C SER A 481 -66.65 -7.51 23.69
N GLY A 482 -65.78 -7.38 24.70
CA GLY A 482 -66.10 -7.47 26.13
C GLY A 482 -65.82 -8.81 26.82
N GLN A 483 -65.06 -9.72 26.20
CA GLN A 483 -64.69 -11.04 26.76
C GLN A 483 -63.18 -11.37 26.67
N GLU A 484 -62.37 -10.37 26.37
CA GLU A 484 -60.97 -10.53 26.00
C GLU A 484 -60.03 -10.71 27.21
N LYS A 485 -58.93 -11.45 26.99
CA LYS A 485 -57.90 -11.75 28.00
C LYS A 485 -56.55 -11.10 27.67
N PHE A 486 -56.57 -9.90 27.10
CA PHE A 486 -55.37 -9.17 26.66
C PHE A 486 -55.29 -7.79 27.33
N GLY A 487 -54.08 -7.27 27.54
CA GLY A 487 -53.86 -5.98 28.21
C GLY A 487 -54.42 -5.93 29.63
N THR A 488 -54.97 -4.78 30.03
CA THR A 488 -55.56 -4.59 31.38
C THR A 488 -56.91 -5.29 31.57
N CYS A 489 -57.50 -5.84 30.50
CA CYS A 489 -58.77 -6.59 30.56
C CYS A 489 -58.67 -7.92 31.31
N VAL A 490 -57.44 -8.43 31.49
CA VAL A 490 -57.17 -9.60 32.34
C VAL A 490 -57.38 -9.28 33.83
N GLU A 491 -57.12 -8.03 34.23
CA GLU A 491 -57.21 -7.59 35.63
C GLU A 491 -58.51 -6.81 35.92
N ARG A 492 -59.15 -6.25 34.90
CA ARG A 492 -60.39 -5.46 35.01
C ARG A 492 -61.41 -5.94 33.98
N LEU A 493 -62.65 -6.22 34.41
CA LEU A 493 -63.76 -6.54 33.49
C LEU A 493 -63.90 -5.44 32.44
N CYS A 494 -63.58 -5.75 31.19
CA CYS A 494 -63.68 -4.81 30.08
C CYS A 494 -65.08 -4.79 29.47
N THR A 495 -65.52 -3.60 29.07
CA THR A 495 -66.70 -3.41 28.23
C THR A 495 -66.28 -3.35 26.76
N PRO A 496 -67.19 -3.66 25.81
CA PRO A 496 -66.89 -3.50 24.38
C PRO A 496 -66.46 -2.06 24.04
N GLY A 497 -65.45 -1.90 23.19
CA GLY A 497 -64.90 -0.59 22.84
C GLY A 497 -63.43 -0.63 22.43
N ASP A 498 -62.88 0.52 22.05
CA ASP A 498 -61.45 0.67 21.73
C ASP A 498 -60.62 0.84 23.01
N GLN A 499 -59.47 0.16 23.08
CA GLN A 499 -58.56 0.28 24.22
C GLN A 499 -57.25 0.94 23.82
N GLN A 500 -57.05 2.16 24.32
CA GLN A 500 -55.80 2.89 24.21
C GLN A 500 -55.24 3.18 25.60
N ALA A 501 -53.92 3.16 25.72
CA ALA A 501 -53.19 3.52 26.93
C ALA A 501 -52.05 4.47 26.59
N GLN A 502 -51.83 5.47 27.44
CA GLN A 502 -50.72 6.41 27.30
C GLN A 502 -49.95 6.45 28.63
N GLY A 503 -48.63 6.46 28.56
CA GLY A 503 -47.76 6.54 29.72
C GLY A 503 -46.56 7.44 29.48
N THR A 504 -46.10 8.14 30.52
CA THR A 504 -44.86 8.91 30.50
C THR A 504 -43.90 8.39 31.56
N LEU A 505 -42.70 8.00 31.13
CA LEU A 505 -41.58 7.64 32.01
C LEU A 505 -40.61 8.83 32.08
N VAL A 506 -40.12 9.12 33.27
CA VAL A 506 -38.98 10.03 33.46
C VAL A 506 -37.87 9.26 34.18
N ALA A 507 -36.67 9.30 33.64
CA ALA A 507 -35.48 8.72 34.23
C ALA A 507 -34.35 9.76 34.25
N ALA A 508 -33.51 9.71 35.27
CA ALA A 508 -32.28 10.47 35.31
C ALA A 508 -31.22 9.65 36.06
N GLY A 509 -29.95 9.90 35.79
CA GLY A 509 -28.89 9.18 36.46
C GLY A 509 -27.51 9.63 35.99
N TRP A 510 -26.49 8.96 36.52
CA TRP A 510 -25.11 9.16 36.11
C TRP A 510 -24.46 7.79 35.94
N HIS A 511 -23.60 7.64 34.93
CA HIS A 511 -22.83 6.43 34.72
C HIS A 511 -21.41 6.72 34.24
N LYS A 512 -20.50 5.79 34.49
CA LYS A 512 -19.12 5.81 34.01
C LYS A 512 -18.82 4.50 33.30
N GLY A 513 -18.63 4.55 31.98
CA GLY A 513 -18.47 3.37 31.13
C GLY A 513 -19.78 2.84 30.52
N ALA A 514 -19.74 1.63 29.95
CA ALA A 514 -20.88 1.02 29.28
C ALA A 514 -21.89 0.43 30.28
N GLY A 515 -22.96 1.20 30.54
CA GLY A 515 -24.14 0.71 31.27
C GLY A 515 -24.77 1.80 32.14
N PRO A 516 -26.02 2.24 31.87
CA PRO A 516 -26.72 3.16 32.73
C PRO A 516 -27.19 2.44 34.00
N SER A 517 -26.68 2.84 35.17
CA SER A 517 -27.34 2.59 36.45
C SER A 517 -28.52 3.56 36.60
N ILE A 518 -29.72 3.10 36.25
CA ILE A 518 -30.97 3.88 36.38
C ILE A 518 -31.34 3.98 37.86
N TRP A 519 -31.34 5.19 38.42
CA TRP A 519 -31.90 5.48 39.73
C TRP A 519 -33.22 6.25 39.54
N GLY A 520 -34.34 5.53 39.51
CA GLY A 520 -35.66 6.14 39.36
C GLY A 520 -36.79 5.11 39.39
N ARG A 521 -37.86 5.39 40.14
CA ARG A 521 -39.05 4.54 40.23
C ARG A 521 -39.99 4.82 39.04
N PRO A 522 -40.51 3.80 38.34
CA PRO A 522 -41.66 3.99 37.45
C PRO A 522 -42.94 4.24 38.28
N PRO A 523 -43.73 5.29 38.00
CA PRO A 523 -45.05 5.45 38.60
C PRO A 523 -46.08 4.61 37.83
N LEU A 524 -45.90 3.29 37.77
CA LEU A 524 -46.97 2.31 37.51
C LEU A 524 -46.73 0.94 38.17
N ALA A 525 -45.73 0.81 39.04
CA ALA A 525 -45.55 -0.37 39.90
C ALA A 525 -45.66 0.04 41.38
N SER A 526 -46.88 0.25 41.86
CA SER A 526 -47.13 0.23 43.29
C SER A 526 -47.35 -1.22 43.75
N ARG A 527 -46.29 -1.87 44.26
CA ARG A 527 -46.20 -2.41 45.65
C ARG A 527 -45.16 -3.55 45.84
N TRP A 528 -44.32 -3.34 46.87
CA TRP A 528 -43.38 -4.23 47.58
C TRP A 528 -42.09 -4.60 46.81
N TRP A 529 -40.88 -4.42 47.37
CA TRP A 529 -40.35 -5.17 48.52
C TRP A 529 -39.58 -4.32 49.55
N THR A 530 -39.91 -4.52 50.83
CA THR A 530 -38.98 -4.46 51.97
C THR A 530 -38.58 -5.90 52.34
N GLY A 531 -37.42 -6.07 52.98
CA GLY A 531 -36.76 -7.35 53.20
C GLY A 531 -37.59 -8.51 53.78
N ALA A 532 -37.14 -9.71 53.41
CA ALA A 532 -37.21 -11.01 54.09
C ALA A 532 -38.46 -11.36 54.92
N ALA A 533 -39.37 -12.12 54.31
CA ALA A 533 -39.86 -13.44 54.77
C ALA A 533 -40.63 -14.07 53.59
N GLY A 534 -40.21 -15.25 53.12
CA GLY A 534 -40.83 -15.90 51.94
C GLY A 534 -42.27 -16.43 52.20
N PRO A 535 -42.92 -17.13 51.24
CA PRO A 535 -42.51 -17.50 49.89
C PRO A 535 -43.55 -17.14 48.77
N ARG A 536 -43.10 -17.31 47.51
CA ARG A 536 -43.84 -17.68 46.26
C ARG A 536 -43.69 -16.69 45.09
N CYS A 537 -42.87 -17.13 44.13
CA CYS A 537 -42.88 -16.70 42.74
C CYS A 537 -44.17 -17.11 42.01
N ARG A 538 -44.58 -16.29 41.02
CA ARG A 538 -45.20 -16.58 39.70
C ARG A 538 -45.88 -15.28 39.22
N ALA A 539 -45.83 -14.80 37.99
CA ALA A 539 -45.14 -15.18 36.75
C ALA A 539 -45.29 -13.98 35.78
N ILE A 540 -44.25 -13.63 35.03
CA ILE A 540 -44.38 -13.04 33.68
C ILE A 540 -43.34 -13.76 32.83
N SER A 541 -43.68 -14.98 32.43
CA SER A 541 -42.98 -15.75 31.40
C SER A 541 -44.03 -16.15 30.38
N GLY A 542 -43.98 -15.58 29.19
CA GLY A 542 -44.93 -15.91 28.14
C GLY A 542 -44.79 -15.07 26.88
N ILE A 543 -43.60 -14.96 26.29
CA ILE A 543 -43.44 -14.60 24.86
C ILE A 543 -42.42 -15.49 24.10
N TRP A 544 -41.62 -16.35 24.75
CA TRP A 544 -40.76 -17.29 24.02
C TRP A 544 -41.04 -18.74 24.43
N GLY A 545 -41.64 -19.50 23.50
CA GLY A 545 -41.84 -20.94 23.64
C GLY A 545 -40.67 -21.72 23.04
N GLY A 546 -40.07 -22.61 23.84
CA GLY A 546 -39.07 -23.60 23.44
C GLY A 546 -38.32 -24.15 24.65
N PRO A 547 -38.24 -25.48 24.89
CA PRO A 547 -38.12 -26.03 26.24
C PRO A 547 -36.67 -26.29 26.66
N SER A 548 -36.36 -26.09 27.95
CA SER A 548 -35.28 -26.81 28.63
C SER A 548 -35.59 -26.94 30.13
N PRO A 549 -35.53 -28.16 30.70
CA PRO A 549 -35.83 -28.39 32.11
C PRO A 549 -34.54 -28.50 32.95
N CYS A 550 -34.53 -27.94 34.16
CA CYS A 550 -33.65 -28.38 35.24
C CYS A 550 -34.41 -28.30 36.58
N PRO A 551 -34.59 -29.42 37.29
CA PRO A 551 -35.06 -29.43 38.67
C PRO A 551 -33.92 -29.71 39.65
N GLY A 552 -34.08 -29.24 40.89
CA GLY A 552 -33.50 -29.91 42.06
C GLY A 552 -32.54 -29.06 42.88
N ALA A 553 -33.10 -28.31 43.84
CA ALA A 553 -32.44 -28.01 45.11
C ALA A 553 -32.55 -29.25 46.04
N PRO A 554 -31.76 -29.34 47.11
CA PRO A 554 -32.13 -28.61 48.32
C PRO A 554 -31.21 -27.44 48.67
#